data_AF-A0A1R1SNR5-F1
#
_entry.id   AF-A0A1R1SNR5-F1
#
_cell.length_a   1.000
_cell.length_b   1.000
_cell.length_c   1.000
_cell.angle_alpha   90.00
_cell.angle_beta   90.00
_cell.angle_gamma   90.00
#
_symmetry.space_group_name_H-M   'P 1'
#
loop_
_entity.id
_entity.type
_entity.pdbx_description
1 polymer ?
#
loop_
_entity_poly.entity_id
_entity_poly.type
_entity_poly.pdbx_seq_one_letter_code
_entity_poly.pdbx_strand_id
1 'polypeptide(L)' 'MPLVLLAAGYGAAAGLLVPRARYRLAVEPEEPWRTACPRGHALTGAA' A
#
# COMPACT_ATOMS: atom_id res chain seq x y z
N MET A 1 18.23 0.08 21.74
CA MET A 1 18.07 -0.73 20.52
C MET A 1 16.64 -1.06 20.10
N PRO A 2 15.58 -1.12 20.96
CA PRO A 2 14.24 -1.46 20.48
C PRO A 2 13.63 -0.36 19.60
N LEU A 3 13.91 0.90 19.89
CA LEU A 3 13.45 2.04 19.09
C LEU A 3 14.01 2.02 17.66
N VAL A 4 15.25 1.56 17.47
CA VAL A 4 15.87 1.47 16.14
C VAL A 4 15.19 0.39 15.29
N LEU A 5 14.92 -0.77 15.89
CA LEU A 5 14.21 -1.85 15.21
C LEU A 5 12.77 -1.45 14.86
N LEU A 6 12.07 -0.76 15.77
CA LEU A 6 10.74 -0.21 15.51
C LEU A 6 10.77 0.83 14.39
N ALA A 7 11.71 1.76 14.41
CA ALA A 7 11.84 2.78 13.38
C ALA A 7 12.15 2.16 12.00
N ALA A 8 13.06 1.18 11.96
CA ALA A 8 13.40 0.47 10.73
C ALA A 8 12.22 -0.36 10.21
N GLY A 9 11.54 -1.11 11.08
CA GLY A 9 10.35 -1.89 10.74
C GLY A 9 9.20 -1.00 10.26
N TYR A 10 8.97 0.12 10.94
CA TYR A 10 7.96 1.10 10.54
C TYR A 10 8.30 1.76 9.20
N GLY A 11 9.55 2.17 8.99
CA GLY A 11 9.99 2.76 7.72
C GLY A 11 9.86 1.79 6.55
N ALA A 12 10.23 0.52 6.74
CA ALA A 12 10.06 -0.53 5.73
C ALA A 12 8.57 -0.78 5.43
N ALA A 13 7.74 -0.91 6.47
CA ALA A 13 6.30 -1.11 6.32
C ALA A 13 5.62 0.09 5.62
N ALA A 14 5.94 1.31 6.03
CA ALA A 14 5.43 2.52 5.40
C ALA A 14 5.89 2.63 3.93
N GLY A 15 7.16 2.34 3.64
CA GLY A 15 7.69 2.34 2.28
C GLY A 15 7.00 1.34 1.36
N LEU A 16 6.55 0.19 1.88
CA LEU A 16 5.83 -0.83 1.11
C LEU A 16 4.32 -0.51 0.99
N LEU A 17 3.71 0.00 2.06
CA LEU A 17 2.27 0.25 2.12
C LEU A 17 1.84 1.56 1.43
N VAL A 18 2.68 2.60 1.43
CA VAL A 18 2.36 3.91 0.83
C VAL A 18 2.16 3.85 -0.69
N PRO A 19 3.03 3.19 -1.49
CA PRO A 19 2.81 3.03 -2.93
C PRO A 19 1.50 2.29 -3.22
N ARG A 20 1.14 1.29 -2.40
CA ARG A 20 -0.10 0.53 -2.53
C ARG A 20 -1.32 1.42 -2.25
N ALA A 21 -1.29 2.20 -1.17
CA ALA A 21 -2.34 3.14 -0.85
C ALA A 21 -2.50 4.16 -1.97
N ARG A 22 -1.40 4.78 -2.43
CA ARG A 22 -1.42 5.71 -3.57
C ARG A 22 -2.03 5.07 -4.81
N TYR A 23 -1.71 3.82 -5.09
CA TYR A 23 -2.23 3.11 -6.26
C TYR A 23 -3.73 2.78 -6.15
N ARG A 24 -4.18 2.25 -5.00
CA ARG A 24 -5.59 1.94 -4.75
C ARG A 24 -6.47 3.20 -4.70
N LEU A 25 -5.94 4.29 -4.15
CA LEU A 25 -6.62 5.57 -3.95
C LEU A 25 -6.48 6.52 -5.14
N ALA A 26 -5.73 6.17 -6.18
CA ALA A 26 -5.67 6.94 -7.42
C ALA A 26 -6.95 6.70 -8.25
N VAL A 27 -8.12 6.95 -7.68
CA VAL A 27 -9.42 6.99 -8.37
C VAL A 27 -9.98 8.39 -8.21
N GLU A 28 -10.97 8.76 -9.02
CA GLU A 28 -11.68 10.02 -8.73
C GLU A 28 -12.26 9.95 -7.30
N PRO A 29 -12.37 11.10 -6.62
CA PRO A 29 -13.12 11.14 -5.37
C PRO A 29 -14.55 10.65 -5.65
N GLU A 30 -15.13 9.92 -4.70
CA GLU A 30 -16.39 9.17 -4.84
C GLU A 30 -16.35 7.86 -5.64
N GLU A 31 -15.27 7.53 -6.36
CA GLU A 31 -15.13 6.22 -6.99
C GLU A 31 -14.60 5.13 -6.02
N PRO A 32 -15.06 3.88 -6.17
CA PRO A 32 -14.56 2.78 -5.37
C PRO A 32 -13.08 2.55 -5.66
N TRP A 33 -12.30 2.30 -4.60
CA TRP A 33 -10.86 2.08 -4.71
C TRP A 33 -10.51 0.97 -5.69
N ARG A 34 -9.41 1.13 -6.44
CA ARG A 34 -8.97 0.11 -7.39
C ARG A 34 -8.70 -1.20 -6.65
N THR A 35 -9.37 -2.27 -7.08
CA THR A 35 -9.18 -3.62 -6.58
C THR A 35 -8.37 -4.49 -7.53
N ALA A 36 -8.03 -4.00 -8.72
CA ALA A 36 -7.23 -4.71 -9.72
C ALA A 36 -6.13 -3.82 -10.33
N CYS A 37 -5.03 -4.44 -10.76
CA CYS A 37 -3.97 -3.84 -11.59
C CYS A 37 -4.48 -3.66 -13.04
N PRO A 38 -3.95 -2.74 -13.88
CA PRO A 38 -4.31 -2.57 -15.30
C PRO A 38 -4.15 -3.85 -16.13
N ARG A 39 -3.37 -4.82 -15.64
CA ARG A 39 -3.26 -6.16 -16.23
C ARG A 39 -4.39 -7.13 -15.82
N GLY A 40 -5.37 -6.67 -15.06
CA GLY A 40 -6.52 -7.47 -14.58
C GLY A 40 -6.28 -8.30 -13.32
N HIS A 41 -5.11 -8.22 -12.69
CA HIS A 41 -4.82 -9.00 -11.48
C HIS A 41 -5.48 -8.41 -10.25
N ALA A 42 -6.17 -9.24 -9.47
CA ALA A 42 -6.76 -8.84 -8.21
C ALA A 42 -5.66 -8.40 -7.22
N LEU A 43 -5.84 -7.23 -6.61
CA LEU A 43 -4.99 -6.70 -5.56
C LEU A 43 -5.35 -7.35 -4.21
N THR A 44 -5.51 -8.68 -4.18
CA THR A 44 -5.97 -9.47 -3.02
C THR A 44 -4.83 -9.97 -2.13
N GLY A 45 -3.57 -9.77 -2.51
CA GLY A 45 -2.42 -10.22 -1.72
C GLY A 45 -2.16 -9.40 -0.45
N ALA A 46 -1.86 -10.09 0.65
CA ALA A 46 -1.24 -9.53 1.86
C ALA A 46 0.20 -9.07 1.56
N ALA A 47 0.67 -8.13 2.38
CA ALA A 47 1.91 -7.36 2.28
C ALA A 47 3.14 -8.15 1.82
#